data_AF-A0A940R1U0-F1
#
_entry.id   AF-A0A940R1U0-F1
#
_cell.length_a   1.000
_cell.length_b   1.000
_cell.length_c   1.000
_cell.angle_alpha   90.00
_cell.angle_beta   90.00
_cell.angle_gamma   90.00
#
_symmetry.space_group_name_H-M   'P 1'
#
loop_
_entity.id
_entity.type
_entity.pdbx_description
1 polymer ?
#
loop_
_entity_poly.entity_id
_entity_poly.type
_entity_poly.pdbx_seq_one_letter_code
_entity_poly.pdbx_strand_id
1 'polypeptide(L)'
;MTTSTLGVVNPRYFLNRLALEHSTDCLSLEPEMIIQELFRKTSLPAMQEMFEEFCEAAVAPAYYWRGRNPEILLKFGEEMEKLIEASYLLFRERRSSASADLPVAVKQFFVQYPLADWKRILRDWTQAGLSVNSVAETGDPFEMIPFVTRMEELIKSLGEFAAK
;
A
#
# COMPACT_ATOMS: atom_id res chain seq x y z
N MET A 1 16.49 33.49 -12.07
CA MET A 1 15.15 32.89 -11.90
C MET A 1 15.01 31.79 -12.94
N THR A 2 15.24 30.53 -12.57
CA THR A 2 15.08 29.38 -13.46
C THR A 2 13.98 28.50 -12.88
N THR A 3 12.77 28.67 -13.39
CA THR A 3 11.63 27.79 -13.15
C THR A 3 11.92 26.45 -13.84
N SER A 4 12.53 25.54 -13.09
CA SER A 4 12.64 24.14 -13.49
C SER A 4 11.22 23.56 -13.47
N THR A 5 10.66 23.32 -14.66
CA THR A 5 9.44 22.55 -14.86
C THR A 5 9.77 21.11 -14.49
N LEU A 6 9.64 20.77 -13.21
CA LEU A 6 9.57 19.39 -12.76
C LEU A 6 8.40 18.75 -13.51
N GLY A 7 8.73 17.97 -14.55
CA GLY A 7 7.75 17.29 -15.37
C GLY A 7 6.81 16.49 -14.49
N VAL A 8 5.50 16.67 -14.70
CA VAL A 8 4.47 15.89 -14.01
C VAL A 8 4.79 14.42 -14.27
N VAL A 9 5.29 13.71 -13.25
CA VAL A 9 5.67 12.32 -13.39
C VAL A 9 4.43 11.52 -13.74
N ASN A 10 4.47 10.78 -14.85
CA ASN A 10 3.32 10.02 -15.32
C ASN A 10 2.96 8.94 -14.28
N PRO A 11 1.74 8.95 -13.72
CA PRO A 11 1.35 8.03 -12.67
C PRO A 11 1.42 6.55 -13.09
N ARG A 12 1.39 6.27 -14.40
CA ARG A 12 1.56 4.90 -14.94
C ARG A 12 2.87 4.25 -14.47
N TYR A 13 3.94 5.02 -14.26
CA TYR A 13 5.23 4.49 -13.80
C TYR A 13 5.21 3.96 -12.37
N PHE A 14 4.14 4.23 -11.62
CA PHE A 14 3.97 3.80 -10.23
C PHE A 14 2.82 2.80 -10.05
N LEU A 15 2.12 2.41 -11.11
CA LEU A 15 1.05 1.39 -11.11
C LEU A 15 1.57 0.02 -11.57
N ASN A 16 2.82 -0.29 -11.23
CA ASN A 16 3.55 -1.43 -11.80
C ASN A 16 2.96 -2.76 -11.34
N ARG A 17 2.43 -2.86 -10.12
CA ARG A 17 1.84 -4.10 -9.61
C ARG A 17 0.58 -4.44 -10.40
N LEU A 18 -0.29 -3.45 -10.59
CA LEU A 18 -1.49 -3.59 -11.41
C LEU A 18 -1.17 -3.83 -12.89
N ALA A 19 -0.12 -3.19 -13.42
CA ALA A 19 0.37 -3.42 -14.78
C ALA A 19 0.78 -4.89 -14.98
N LEU A 20 1.57 -5.41 -14.04
CA LEU A 20 2.13 -6.76 -14.10
C LEU A 20 1.01 -7.82 -14.07
N GLU A 21 0.00 -7.63 -13.21
CA GLU A 21 -1.04 -8.65 -12.99
C GLU A 21 -2.11 -8.66 -14.09
N HIS A 22 -2.51 -7.49 -14.60
CA HIS A 22 -3.65 -7.39 -15.51
C HIS A 22 -3.25 -7.30 -16.99
N SER A 23 -1.97 -7.09 -17.33
CA SER A 23 -1.47 -6.98 -18.72
C SER A 23 -2.25 -5.97 -19.59
N THR A 24 -2.87 -4.97 -18.97
CA THR A 24 -3.72 -3.93 -19.60
C THR A 24 -3.28 -2.53 -19.16
N ASP A 25 -3.90 -1.49 -19.73
CA ASP A 25 -3.67 -0.12 -19.24
C ASP A 25 -4.17 0.00 -17.80
N CYS A 26 -3.25 0.25 -16.86
CA CYS A 26 -3.59 0.34 -15.44
C CYS A 26 -4.56 1.48 -15.14
N LEU A 27 -4.64 2.48 -16.02
CA LEU A 27 -5.56 3.60 -15.86
C LEU A 27 -7.01 3.26 -16.20
N SER A 28 -7.26 2.14 -16.88
CA SER A 28 -8.61 1.68 -17.23
C SER A 28 -9.12 0.57 -16.32
N LEU A 29 -8.36 0.19 -15.29
CA LEU A 29 -8.79 -0.80 -14.32
C LEU A 29 -9.84 -0.20 -13.39
N GLU A 30 -10.84 -1.00 -13.01
CA GLU A 30 -11.86 -0.64 -12.02
C GLU A 30 -11.28 -0.87 -10.61
N PRO A 31 -10.92 0.18 -9.86
CA PRO A 31 -10.23 0.01 -8.59
C PRO A 31 -11.10 -0.69 -7.54
N GLU A 32 -12.42 -0.49 -7.57
CA GLU A 32 -13.35 -1.17 -6.66
C GLU A 32 -13.31 -2.68 -6.84
N MET A 33 -13.26 -3.17 -8.08
CA MET A 33 -13.19 -4.61 -8.37
C MET A 33 -11.90 -5.23 -7.84
N ILE A 34 -10.77 -4.51 -7.95
CA ILE A 34 -9.48 -4.96 -7.41
C ILE A 34 -9.53 -5.05 -5.89
N ILE A 35 -10.07 -4.03 -5.23
CA ILE A 35 -10.19 -3.97 -3.76
C ILE A 35 -11.12 -5.09 -3.28
N GLN A 36 -12.27 -5.30 -3.93
CA GLN A 36 -13.17 -6.41 -3.63
C GLN A 36 -12.50 -7.76 -3.83
N GLU A 37 -11.72 -7.94 -4.89
CA GLU A 37 -10.99 -9.19 -5.13
C GLU A 37 -9.98 -9.48 -4.01
N LEU A 38 -9.22 -8.47 -3.57
CA LEU A 38 -8.27 -8.59 -2.45
C LEU A 38 -8.98 -9.07 -1.18
N PHE A 39 -10.07 -8.39 -0.79
CA PHE A 39 -10.80 -8.72 0.44
C PHE A 39 -11.66 -9.99 0.34
N ARG A 40 -11.92 -10.48 -0.89
CA ARG A 40 -12.51 -11.80 -1.12
C ARG A 40 -11.49 -12.93 -0.94
N LYS A 41 -10.22 -12.71 -1.33
CA LYS A 41 -9.13 -13.68 -1.16
C LYS A 41 -8.70 -13.75 0.31
N THR A 42 -8.57 -12.59 0.95
CA THR A 42 -8.11 -12.45 2.32
C THR A 42 -9.10 -11.57 3.08
N SER A 43 -9.80 -12.15 4.07
CA SER A 43 -10.80 -11.40 4.84
C SER A 43 -10.17 -10.22 5.58
N LEU A 44 -10.96 -9.18 5.89
CA LEU A 44 -10.45 -8.02 6.62
C LEU A 44 -9.73 -8.40 7.94
N PRO A 45 -10.28 -9.26 8.81
CA PRO A 45 -9.55 -9.67 10.03
C PRO A 45 -8.22 -10.37 9.73
N ALA A 46 -8.17 -11.24 8.72
CA ALA A 46 -6.94 -11.91 8.32
C ALA A 46 -5.91 -10.94 7.73
N MET A 47 -6.37 -9.94 6.96
CA MET A 47 -5.51 -8.89 6.41
C MET A 47 -4.87 -8.05 7.52
N GLN A 48 -5.62 -7.74 8.58
CA GLN A 48 -5.13 -6.99 9.74
C GLN A 48 -4.10 -7.82 10.53
N GLU A 49 -4.40 -9.09 10.80
CA GLU A 49 -3.46 -10.02 11.47
C GLU A 49 -2.15 -10.17 10.68
N MET A 50 -2.25 -10.36 9.35
CA MET A 50 -1.08 -10.44 8.48
C MET A 50 -0.30 -9.12 8.42
N PHE A 51 -0.97 -7.97 8.55
CA PHE A 51 -0.31 -6.67 8.60
C PHE A 51 0.46 -6.47 9.92
N GLU A 52 -0.09 -6.93 11.03
CA GLU A 52 0.61 -6.95 12.32
C GLU A 52 1.85 -7.85 12.25
N GLU A 53 1.73 -9.08 11.74
CA GLU A 53 2.87 -9.99 11.51
C GLU A 53 3.94 -9.34 10.60
N PHE A 54 3.49 -8.64 9.55
CA PHE A 54 4.38 -7.91 8.64
C PHE A 54 5.17 -6.81 9.34
N CYS A 55 4.50 -6.03 10.19
CA CYS A 55 5.16 -4.98 10.95
C CYS A 55 6.14 -5.55 11.98
N GLU A 56 5.75 -6.60 12.71
CA GLU A 56 6.63 -7.28 13.67
C GLU A 56 7.91 -7.77 12.99
N ALA A 57 7.77 -8.42 11.82
CA ALA A 57 8.91 -8.95 11.09
C ALA A 57 9.85 -7.85 10.58
N ALA A 58 9.31 -6.73 10.09
CA ALA A 58 10.12 -5.61 9.61
C ALA A 58 10.89 -4.90 10.74
N VAL A 59 10.30 -4.84 11.94
CA VAL A 59 10.88 -4.16 13.11
C VAL A 59 11.86 -5.06 13.87
N ALA A 60 11.78 -6.38 13.72
CA ALA A 60 12.64 -7.30 14.45
C ALA A 60 14.12 -7.19 14.04
N PRO A 61 15.07 -7.28 15.00
CA PRO A 61 16.51 -7.19 14.75
C PRO A 61 17.11 -8.44 14.05
N ALA A 62 16.30 -9.46 13.81
CA ALA A 62 16.65 -10.64 13.02
C ALA A 62 15.37 -11.20 12.41
N TYR A 63 15.50 -12.02 11.36
CA TYR A 63 14.40 -12.64 10.62
C TYR A 63 13.38 -13.29 11.57
N TYR A 64 12.32 -12.55 11.90
CA TYR A 64 11.32 -12.91 12.89
C TYR A 64 9.95 -12.98 12.24
N TRP A 65 9.81 -13.85 11.24
CA TRP A 65 8.49 -14.34 10.89
C TRP A 65 8.22 -15.55 11.76
N ARG A 66 7.38 -15.40 12.80
CA ARG A 66 6.95 -16.50 13.67
C ARG A 66 6.14 -17.52 12.87
N GLY A 67 6.81 -18.38 12.09
CA GLY A 67 6.23 -19.60 11.52
C GLY A 67 5.89 -19.59 10.03
N ARG A 68 6.37 -18.66 9.18
CA ARG A 68 6.08 -18.72 7.72
C ARG A 68 7.30 -18.48 6.83
N ASN A 69 7.23 -19.14 5.67
CA ASN A 69 8.18 -19.04 4.54
C ASN A 69 8.32 -17.57 4.08
N PRO A 70 9.55 -17.05 3.81
CA PRO A 70 9.77 -15.70 3.23
C PRO A 70 8.87 -15.35 2.05
N GLU A 71 8.49 -16.37 1.28
CA GLU A 71 7.54 -16.22 0.18
C GLU A 71 6.20 -15.58 0.61
N ILE A 72 5.73 -15.86 1.83
CA ILE A 72 4.45 -15.36 2.33
C ILE A 72 4.54 -13.87 2.67
N LEU A 73 5.62 -13.45 3.32
CA LEU A 73 5.90 -12.04 3.59
C LEU A 73 6.01 -11.27 2.27
N LEU A 74 6.79 -11.80 1.32
CA LEU A 74 6.94 -11.19 0.01
C LEU A 74 5.58 -11.00 -0.66
N LYS A 75 4.78 -12.07 -0.78
CA LYS A 75 3.43 -12.01 -1.36
C LYS A 75 2.54 -10.99 -0.66
N PHE A 76 2.59 -10.92 0.67
CA PHE A 76 1.82 -9.93 1.41
C PHE A 76 2.26 -8.49 1.11
N GLY A 77 3.57 -8.24 0.99
CA GLY A 77 4.09 -6.95 0.51
C GLY A 77 3.57 -6.59 -0.89
N GLU A 78 3.46 -7.57 -1.79
CA GLU A 78 2.89 -7.37 -3.13
C GLU A 78 1.38 -7.08 -3.08
N GLU A 79 0.63 -7.74 -2.20
CA GLU A 79 -0.80 -7.45 -1.97
C GLU A 79 -1.01 -6.05 -1.40
N MET A 80 -0.16 -5.61 -0.48
CA MET A 80 -0.17 -4.23 0.04
C MET A 80 0.16 -3.21 -1.05
N GLU A 81 1.12 -3.51 -1.92
CA GLU A 81 1.44 -2.66 -3.08
C GLU A 81 0.22 -2.55 -4.00
N LYS A 82 -0.46 -3.67 -4.29
CA LYS A 82 -1.70 -3.71 -5.08
C LYS A 82 -2.80 -2.87 -4.44
N LEU A 83 -2.98 -2.98 -3.12
CA LEU A 83 -3.96 -2.21 -2.36
C LEU A 83 -3.67 -0.70 -2.48
N ILE A 84 -2.43 -0.27 -2.30
CA ILE A 84 -2.01 1.14 -2.43
C ILE A 84 -2.27 1.65 -3.85
N GLU A 85 -1.91 0.89 -4.88
CA GLU A 85 -2.12 1.29 -6.27
C GLU A 85 -3.62 1.40 -6.63
N ALA A 86 -4.44 0.44 -6.20
CA ALA A 86 -5.89 0.48 -6.39
C ALA A 86 -6.53 1.66 -5.63
N SER A 87 -6.05 1.93 -4.40
CA SER A 87 -6.46 3.09 -3.61
C SER A 87 -6.15 4.40 -4.33
N TYR A 88 -5.01 4.49 -5.01
CA TYR A 88 -4.62 5.67 -5.78
C TYR A 88 -5.51 5.88 -7.00
N LEU A 89 -5.84 4.81 -7.73
CA LEU A 89 -6.80 4.87 -8.83
C LEU A 89 -8.16 5.37 -8.34
N LEU A 90 -8.66 4.79 -7.25
CA LEU A 90 -9.90 5.21 -6.60
C LEU A 90 -9.85 6.69 -6.19
N PHE A 91 -8.75 7.12 -5.55
CA PHE A 91 -8.55 8.52 -5.19
C PHE A 91 -8.58 9.45 -6.40
N ARG A 92 -7.94 9.07 -7.50
CA ARG A 92 -7.83 9.90 -8.71
C ARG A 92 -9.17 10.03 -9.46
N GLU A 93 -9.88 8.92 -9.65
CA GLU A 93 -11.19 8.91 -10.32
C GLU A 93 -12.20 9.76 -9.56
N ARG A 94 -12.21 9.59 -8.23
CA ARG A 94 -13.18 10.22 -7.33
C ARG A 94 -12.83 11.68 -7.02
N ARG A 95 -11.58 12.11 -7.24
CA ARG A 95 -11.18 13.53 -7.24
C ARG A 95 -11.77 14.30 -8.43
N SER A 96 -12.03 13.61 -9.53
CA SER A 96 -12.57 14.18 -10.78
C SER A 96 -14.11 14.15 -10.83
N SER A 97 -14.75 13.43 -9.91
CA SER A 97 -16.21 13.27 -9.84
C SER A 97 -16.78 14.02 -8.63
N ALA A 98 -17.84 14.80 -8.83
CA ALA A 98 -18.45 15.61 -7.79
C ALA A 98 -19.26 14.82 -6.75
N SER A 99 -19.49 13.50 -6.95
CA SER A 99 -20.54 12.77 -6.23
C SER A 99 -20.11 11.46 -5.55
N ALA A 100 -18.88 11.35 -5.06
CA ALA A 100 -18.44 10.05 -4.58
C ALA A 100 -17.93 10.02 -3.13
N ASP A 101 -18.56 9.14 -2.36
CA ASP A 101 -18.13 8.65 -1.05
C ASP A 101 -16.81 7.90 -1.16
N LEU A 102 -15.73 8.63 -1.39
CA LEU A 102 -14.38 8.13 -1.21
C LEU A 102 -14.12 8.02 0.30
N PRO A 103 -13.68 6.85 0.80
CA PRO A 103 -13.42 6.71 2.21
C PRO A 103 -12.37 7.74 2.69
N VAL A 104 -12.64 8.36 3.84
CA VAL A 104 -11.81 9.46 4.37
C VAL A 104 -10.35 9.02 4.54
N ALA A 105 -10.12 7.77 4.94
CA ALA A 105 -8.79 7.19 5.08
C ALA A 105 -7.99 7.27 3.76
N VAL A 106 -8.61 6.97 2.62
CA VAL A 106 -7.94 7.03 1.30
C VAL A 106 -7.51 8.47 0.97
N LYS A 107 -8.34 9.46 1.30
CA LYS A 107 -7.98 10.88 1.12
C LYS A 107 -6.77 11.26 1.99
N GLN A 108 -6.82 10.91 3.28
CA GLN A 108 -5.76 11.25 4.22
C GLN A 108 -4.45 10.54 3.91
N PHE A 109 -4.53 9.29 3.41
CA PHE A 109 -3.39 8.49 3.01
C PHE A 109 -2.50 9.22 1.98
N PHE A 110 -3.11 9.73 0.89
CA PHE A 110 -2.38 10.44 -0.16
C PHE A 110 -2.14 11.94 0.11
N VAL A 111 -2.67 12.48 1.22
CA VAL A 111 -2.27 13.79 1.74
C VAL A 111 -0.94 13.69 2.49
N GLN A 112 -0.72 12.59 3.19
CA GLN A 112 0.51 12.37 3.95
C GLN A 112 1.73 12.20 3.04
N TYR A 113 1.66 11.26 2.09
CA TYR A 113 2.72 10.99 1.13
C TYR A 113 2.14 10.74 -0.27
N PRO A 114 2.86 11.11 -1.35
CA PRO A 114 2.50 10.72 -2.71
C PRO A 114 2.68 9.21 -2.92
N LEU A 115 2.05 8.66 -3.96
CA LEU A 115 2.11 7.24 -4.32
C LEU A 115 3.56 6.70 -4.37
N ALA A 116 4.47 7.46 -4.98
CA ALA A 116 5.87 7.05 -5.12
C ALA A 116 6.55 6.80 -3.75
N ASP A 117 6.27 7.66 -2.78
CA ASP A 117 6.85 7.58 -1.45
C ASP A 117 6.22 6.44 -0.65
N TRP A 118 4.90 6.24 -0.74
CA TRP A 118 4.24 5.08 -0.14
C TRP A 118 4.81 3.76 -0.65
N LYS A 119 5.07 3.66 -1.95
CA LYS A 119 5.70 2.47 -2.55
C LYS A 119 7.14 2.29 -2.11
N ARG A 120 7.90 3.40 -1.99
CA ARG A 120 9.27 3.37 -1.45
C ARG A 120 9.26 2.82 -0.02
N ILE A 121 8.45 3.40 0.86
CA ILE A 121 8.37 3.02 2.27
C ILE A 121 7.93 1.55 2.39
N LEU A 122 6.87 1.14 1.68
CA LEU A 122 6.43 -0.26 1.69
C LEU A 122 7.56 -1.23 1.29
N ARG A 123 8.29 -0.92 0.21
CA ARG A 123 9.43 -1.74 -0.22
C ARG A 123 10.52 -1.80 0.85
N ASP A 124 10.83 -0.68 1.49
CA ASP A 124 11.84 -0.62 2.55
C ASP A 124 11.42 -1.51 3.75
N TRP A 125 10.13 -1.52 4.11
CA TRP A 125 9.56 -2.42 5.13
C TRP A 125 9.58 -3.89 4.70
N THR A 126 9.18 -4.20 3.47
CA THR A 126 9.24 -5.57 2.93
C THR A 126 10.68 -6.09 2.92
N GLN A 127 11.64 -5.25 2.52
CA GLN A 127 13.05 -5.62 2.50
C GLN A 127 13.58 -5.86 3.91
N ALA A 128 13.25 -5.01 4.88
CA ALA A 128 13.64 -5.20 6.26
C ALA A 128 13.12 -6.54 6.80
N GLY A 129 11.82 -6.82 6.64
CA GLY A 129 11.22 -8.07 7.11
C GLY A 129 11.79 -9.33 6.44
N LEU A 130 12.36 -9.20 5.24
CA LEU A 130 13.04 -10.29 4.52
C LEU A 130 14.54 -10.38 4.80
N SER A 131 15.09 -9.49 5.62
CA SER A 131 16.54 -9.36 5.83
C SER A 131 16.91 -9.56 7.29
N VAL A 132 18.21 -9.44 7.58
CA VAL A 132 18.72 -9.35 8.95
C VAL A 132 18.67 -7.91 9.48
N ASN A 133 18.29 -6.93 8.66
CA ASN A 133 18.21 -5.54 9.03
C ASN A 133 16.79 -5.20 9.49
N SER A 134 16.68 -4.33 10.49
CA SER A 134 15.41 -3.83 11.00
C SER A 134 15.09 -2.44 10.46
N VAL A 135 13.83 -2.16 10.12
CA VAL A 135 13.40 -0.76 9.90
C VAL A 135 13.56 0.11 11.14
N ALA A 136 13.61 -0.47 12.35
CA ALA A 136 13.87 0.29 13.57
C ALA A 136 15.34 0.73 13.71
N GLU A 137 16.26 0.07 13.01
CA GLU A 137 17.69 0.40 13.02
C GLU A 137 18.07 1.37 11.90
N THR A 138 17.36 1.31 10.76
CA THR A 138 17.70 2.09 9.57
C THR A 138 16.67 3.15 9.20
N GLY A 139 15.45 3.05 9.72
CA GLY A 139 14.33 3.93 9.37
C GLY A 139 14.26 5.17 10.25
N ASP A 140 13.67 6.23 9.70
CA ASP A 140 13.30 7.42 10.46
C ASP A 140 12.09 7.09 11.35
N PRO A 141 12.19 7.21 12.70
CA PRO A 141 11.03 7.03 13.58
C PRO A 141 9.82 7.91 13.21
N PHE A 142 10.07 9.06 12.57
CA PHE A 142 9.02 9.96 12.06
C PHE A 142 8.31 9.42 10.81
N GLU A 143 8.87 8.43 10.11
CA GLU A 143 8.21 7.72 9.00
C GLU A 143 7.54 6.41 9.46
N MET A 144 8.05 5.76 10.50
CA MET A 144 7.57 4.44 10.95
C MET A 144 6.15 4.46 11.51
N ILE A 145 5.88 5.34 12.49
CA ILE A 145 4.54 5.41 13.11
C ILE A 145 3.48 5.82 12.08
N PRO A 146 3.68 6.87 11.25
CA PRO A 146 2.72 7.20 10.21
C PRO A 146 2.49 6.08 9.21
N PHE A 147 3.51 5.28 8.87
CA PHE A 147 3.32 4.14 7.98
C PHE A 147 2.32 3.13 8.55
N VAL A 148 2.58 2.64 9.77
CA VAL A 148 1.73 1.64 10.44
C VAL A 148 0.31 2.16 10.57
N THR A 149 0.13 3.35 11.17
CA THR A 149 -1.21 3.90 11.44
C THR A 149 -2.01 4.13 10.15
N ARG A 150 -1.38 4.68 9.09
CA ARG A 150 -2.10 4.97 7.85
C ARG A 150 -2.41 3.73 7.04
N MET A 151 -1.54 2.73 7.04
CA MET A 151 -1.81 1.45 6.40
C MET A 151 -2.94 0.70 7.11
N GLU A 152 -2.96 0.67 8.45
CA GLU A 152 -4.07 0.08 9.22
C GLU A 152 -5.41 0.76 8.91
N GLU A 153 -5.43 2.10 8.93
CA GLU A 153 -6.63 2.88 8.57
C GLU A 153 -7.08 2.59 7.13
N LEU A 154 -6.13 2.47 6.20
CA LEU A 154 -6.42 2.17 4.80
C LEU A 154 -7.01 0.77 4.64
N ILE A 155 -6.38 -0.25 5.23
CA ILE A 155 -6.84 -1.65 5.20
C ILE A 155 -8.25 -1.74 5.78
N LYS A 156 -8.47 -1.17 6.97
CA LYS A 156 -9.78 -1.17 7.62
C LYS A 156 -10.83 -0.49 6.75
N SER A 157 -10.55 0.73 6.30
CA SER A 157 -11.52 1.54 5.56
C SER A 157 -11.87 0.92 4.21
N LEU A 158 -10.90 0.29 3.53
CA LEU A 158 -11.14 -0.36 2.25
C LEU A 158 -11.76 -1.75 2.40
N GLY A 159 -11.48 -2.47 3.49
CA GLY A 159 -12.17 -3.72 3.80
C GLY A 159 -13.66 -3.49 4.09
N GLU A 160 -13.98 -2.45 4.85
CA GLU A 160 -15.36 -2.02 5.09
C GLU A 160 -16.04 -1.52 3.80
N PHE A 161 -15.30 -0.87 2.92
CA PHE A 161 -15.79 -0.43 1.60
C PHE A 161 -16.07 -1.62 0.68
N ALA A 162 -15.19 -2.63 0.66
CA ALA A 162 -15.33 -3.84 -0.16
C ALA A 162 -16.54 -4.72 0.24
N ALA A 163 -16.98 -4.62 1.49
CA ALA A 163 -18.10 -5.39 2.03
C ALA A 163 -19.49 -4.77 1.72
N LYS A 164 -19.53 -3.56 1.15
CA LYS A 164 -20.77 -2.86 0.74
C LYS A 164 -21.15 -3.21 -0.69
#